data_AF-A0AAV0N7G1-F1
#
_entry.id   AF-A0AAV0N7G1-F1
#
_cell.length_a   1.000
_cell.length_b   1.000
_cell.length_c   1.000
_cell.angle_alpha   90.00
_cell.angle_beta   90.00
_cell.angle_gamma   90.00
#
_symmetry.space_group_name_H-M   'P 1'
#
loop_
_entity.id
_entity.type
_entity.pdbx_description
1 polymer ?
#
loop_
_entity_poly.entity_id
_entity_poly.type
_entity_poly.pdbx_seq_one_letter_code
_entity_poly.pdbx_strand_id
1 'polypeptide(L)'
;MQLKKLCRSHLTEIQWRSKGNAPTLEEYKAFAYITSCCPILCTSAFVGMGAEIATREAFEWVINESNKMVRAGSIIFRLQNDIVSHKFERNRKHAASAVECYVKEHMASEDEAVEFLWTEISKAWKDIAEACQKPTPLLVALTDRVLNFARSISVIYEKEDGYTNSYLLKAHLSSLFVDLIPL
;
A
#
# COMPACT_ATOMS: atom_id res chain seq x y z
N MET A 1 -0.44 16.61 9.41
CA MET A 1 -0.20 16.93 7.98
C MET A 1 -0.64 15.80 7.05
N GLN A 2 -0.27 14.54 7.32
CA GLN A 2 -0.60 13.37 6.49
C GLN A 2 -2.11 13.14 6.28
N LEU A 3 -2.92 13.16 7.34
CA LEU A 3 -4.38 12.97 7.22
C LEU A 3 -5.03 14.00 6.28
N LYS A 4 -4.64 15.28 6.38
CA LYS A 4 -5.13 16.33 5.48
C LYS A 4 -4.73 16.08 4.02
N LYS A 5 -3.52 15.58 3.76
CA LYS A 5 -3.08 15.18 2.41
C LYS A 5 -3.94 14.01 1.90
N LEU A 6 -4.13 12.98 2.71
CA LEU A 6 -4.96 11.81 2.37
C LEU A 6 -6.40 12.19 2.02
N CYS A 7 -7.08 12.98 2.85
CA CYS A 7 -8.44 13.44 2.58
C CYS A 7 -8.54 14.21 1.25
N ARG A 8 -7.54 15.05 0.94
CA ARG A 8 -7.50 15.81 -0.32
C ARG A 8 -7.29 14.89 -1.52
N SER A 9 -6.41 13.90 -1.41
CA SER A 9 -6.16 12.93 -2.48
C SER A 9 -7.39 12.07 -2.77
N HIS A 10 -8.11 11.59 -1.75
CA HIS A 10 -9.39 10.89 -1.95
C HIS A 10 -10.46 11.78 -2.59
N LEU A 11 -10.50 13.08 -2.28
CA LEU A 11 -11.39 14.01 -2.97
C LEU A 11 -11.06 14.11 -4.47
N THR A 12 -9.78 14.09 -4.83
CA THR A 12 -9.36 14.04 -6.24
C THR A 12 -9.78 12.74 -6.92
N GLU A 13 -9.63 11.58 -6.27
CA GLU A 13 -10.13 10.29 -6.80
C GLU A 13 -11.64 10.31 -7.06
N ILE A 14 -12.41 10.93 -6.16
CA ILE A 14 -13.86 11.12 -6.33
C ILE A 14 -14.16 12.00 -7.55
N GLN A 15 -13.36 13.05 -7.78
CA GLN A 15 -13.52 13.93 -8.95
C GLN A 15 -13.18 13.22 -10.28
N TRP A 16 -12.16 12.38 -10.30
CA TRP A 16 -11.84 11.55 -11.47
C TRP A 16 -12.98 10.59 -11.80
N ARG A 17 -13.49 9.91 -10.77
CA ARG A 17 -14.66 9.03 -10.88
C ARG A 17 -15.87 9.77 -11.45
N SER A 18 -16.23 10.92 -10.88
CA SER A 18 -17.46 11.65 -11.29
C SER A 18 -17.38 12.19 -12.71
N LYS A 19 -16.19 12.53 -13.19
CA LYS A 19 -15.94 12.99 -14.56
C LYS A 19 -15.79 11.84 -15.56
N GLY A 20 -15.71 10.58 -15.11
CA GLY A 20 -15.42 9.44 -15.97
C GLY A 20 -14.00 9.46 -16.57
N ASN A 21 -13.10 10.27 -15.99
CA ASN A 21 -11.75 10.46 -16.51
C ASN A 21 -10.76 9.65 -15.69
N ALA A 22 -10.30 8.53 -16.24
CA ALA A 22 -9.09 7.89 -15.75
C ALA A 22 -7.87 8.78 -16.09
N PRO A 23 -7.01 9.10 -15.10
CA PRO A 23 -5.76 9.84 -15.30
C PRO A 23 -4.73 8.98 -16.06
N THR A 24 -3.56 9.53 -16.38
CA THR A 24 -2.42 8.69 -16.79
C THR A 24 -1.97 7.82 -15.62
N LEU A 25 -1.28 6.72 -15.91
CA LEU A 25 -0.75 5.81 -14.90
C LEU A 25 0.31 6.49 -14.01
N GLU A 26 1.13 7.39 -14.57
CA GLU A 26 2.10 8.15 -13.78
C GLU A 26 1.42 9.17 -12.86
N GLU A 27 0.40 9.90 -13.36
CA GLU A 27 -0.42 10.76 -12.52
C GLU A 27 -1.11 9.95 -11.42
N TYR A 28 -1.70 8.80 -11.78
CA TYR A 28 -2.32 7.89 -10.83
C TYR A 28 -1.35 7.50 -9.73
N LYS A 29 -0.18 6.95 -10.07
CA LYS A 29 0.84 6.49 -9.09
C LYS A 29 1.26 7.59 -8.12
N ALA A 30 1.37 8.84 -8.56
CA ALA A 30 1.71 9.96 -7.69
C ALA A 30 0.66 10.19 -6.59
N PHE A 31 -0.63 10.08 -6.91
CA PHE A 31 -1.72 10.14 -5.93
C PHE A 31 -1.82 8.86 -5.11
N ALA A 32 -1.64 7.72 -5.77
CA ALA A 32 -1.82 6.40 -5.20
C ALA A 32 -0.75 6.09 -4.14
N TYR A 33 0.42 6.73 -4.20
CA TYR A 33 1.39 6.79 -3.09
C TYR A 33 0.73 7.27 -1.79
N ILE A 34 -0.04 8.36 -1.85
CA ILE A 34 -0.71 8.95 -0.67
C ILE A 34 -1.92 8.09 -0.28
N THR A 35 -2.76 7.73 -1.25
CA THR A 35 -4.02 6.99 -0.97
C THR A 35 -3.79 5.52 -0.65
N SER A 36 -2.56 4.99 -0.81
CA SER A 36 -2.14 3.67 -0.28
C SER A 36 -2.26 3.58 1.24
N CYS A 37 -2.34 4.70 1.95
CA CYS A 37 -2.29 4.82 3.40
C CYS A 37 -0.98 4.36 4.07
N CYS A 38 0.00 3.82 3.32
CA CYS A 38 1.25 3.34 3.88
C CYS A 38 2.01 4.44 4.67
N PRO A 39 2.18 5.69 4.16
CA PRO A 39 2.88 6.73 4.91
C PRO A 39 2.20 7.12 6.22
N ILE A 40 0.87 7.23 6.22
CA ILE A 40 0.11 7.61 7.43
C ILE A 40 0.08 6.47 8.45
N LEU A 41 -0.01 5.21 8.01
CA LEU A 41 0.06 4.03 8.89
C LEU A 41 1.43 3.92 9.55
N CYS A 42 2.51 4.07 8.79
CA CYS A 42 3.87 4.07 9.34
C CYS A 42 4.08 5.23 10.32
N THR A 43 3.64 6.45 9.95
CA THR A 43 3.70 7.62 10.85
C THR A 43 2.95 7.34 12.15
N SER A 44 1.75 6.76 12.07
CA SER A 44 0.92 6.48 13.25
C SER A 44 1.54 5.38 14.13
N ALA A 45 2.14 4.36 13.53
CA ALA A 45 2.82 3.29 14.25
C ALA A 45 4.02 3.82 15.05
N PHE A 46 4.79 4.76 14.50
CA PHE A 46 5.99 5.30 15.17
C PHE A 46 5.67 6.04 16.47
N VAL A 47 4.50 6.68 16.57
CA VAL A 47 4.06 7.40 17.78
C VAL A 47 4.06 6.50 19.01
N GLY A 48 3.74 5.21 18.85
CA GLY A 48 3.66 4.24 19.95
C GLY A 48 4.96 3.51 20.27
N MET A 49 6.09 3.82 19.62
CA MET A 49 7.33 3.03 19.73
C MET A 49 8.29 3.51 20.83
N GLY A 50 7.85 4.41 21.71
CA GLY A 50 8.67 4.97 22.79
C GLY A 50 9.55 6.15 22.34
N ALA A 51 10.00 6.95 23.30
CA ALA A 51 10.69 8.22 23.04
C ALA A 51 12.01 8.05 22.27
N GLU A 52 12.68 6.90 22.43
CA GLU A 52 13.95 6.57 21.76
C GLU A 52 13.79 6.38 20.24
N ILE A 53 12.60 5.97 19.78
CA ILE A 53 12.29 5.67 18.37
C ILE A 53 11.41 6.77 17.77
N ALA A 54 10.45 7.30 18.53
CA ALA A 54 9.53 8.35 18.12
C ALA A 54 10.19 9.74 18.08
N THR A 55 11.40 9.81 17.50
CA THR A 55 12.18 11.03 17.38
C THR A 55 11.75 11.86 16.18
N ARG A 56 12.16 13.12 16.14
CA ARG A 56 11.94 13.98 14.97
C ARG A 56 12.53 13.36 13.70
N GLU A 57 13.71 12.77 13.80
CA GLU A 57 14.42 12.13 12.69
C GLU A 57 13.63 10.95 12.12
N ALA A 58 12.94 10.17 12.96
CA ALA A 58 12.06 9.09 12.49
C ALA A 58 10.83 9.62 11.74
N PHE A 59 10.24 10.73 12.22
CA PHE A 59 9.12 11.37 11.54
C PHE A 59 9.54 12.03 10.22
N GLU A 60 10.70 12.71 10.19
CA GLU A 60 11.29 13.25 8.97
C GLU A 60 11.60 12.13 7.96
N TRP A 61 12.10 10.99 8.45
CA TRP A 61 12.38 9.82 7.62
C TRP A 61 11.11 9.27 6.94
N VAL A 62 9.99 9.12 7.65
CA VAL A 62 8.76 8.51 7.09
C VAL A 62 7.97 9.46 6.20
N ILE A 63 7.99 10.77 6.49
CA ILE A 63 7.25 11.75 5.67
C ILE A 63 8.03 12.20 4.42
N ASN A 64 9.31 11.85 4.31
CA ASN A 64 10.12 12.15 3.14
C ASN A 64 9.61 11.38 1.91
N GLU A 65 9.04 12.11 0.96
CA GLU A 65 8.45 11.54 -0.27
C GLU A 65 9.48 10.87 -1.20
N SER A 66 10.77 11.15 -1.00
CA SER A 66 11.90 10.51 -1.68
C SER A 66 12.43 9.26 -0.96
N ASN A 67 11.85 8.87 0.17
CA ASN A 67 12.25 7.66 0.89
C ASN A 67 11.85 6.40 0.10
N LYS A 68 12.84 5.76 -0.54
CA LYS A 68 12.67 4.57 -1.38
C LYS A 68 11.86 3.46 -0.70
N MET A 69 12.09 3.22 0.59
CA MET A 69 11.40 2.13 1.31
C MET A 69 9.92 2.43 1.54
N VAL A 70 9.58 3.65 1.97
CA VAL A 70 8.19 4.05 2.20
C VAL A 70 7.43 4.10 0.86
N ARG A 71 8.09 4.55 -0.21
CA ARG A 71 7.56 4.48 -1.58
C ARG A 71 7.30 3.04 -2.01
N ALA A 72 8.26 2.14 -1.81
CA ALA A 72 8.10 0.74 -2.13
C ALA A 72 6.95 0.09 -1.36
N GLY A 73 6.84 0.35 -0.06
CA GLY A 73 5.69 -0.08 0.74
C GLY A 73 4.36 0.43 0.17
N SER A 74 4.30 1.71 -0.22
CA SER A 74 3.11 2.31 -0.81
C SER A 74 2.73 1.69 -2.16
N ILE A 75 3.72 1.34 -3.00
CA ILE A 75 3.52 0.63 -4.26
C ILE A 75 2.92 -0.75 -4.01
N ILE A 76 3.47 -1.52 -3.06
CA ILE A 76 2.95 -2.85 -2.71
C ILE A 76 1.51 -2.75 -2.22
N PHE A 77 1.23 -1.86 -1.26
CA PHE A 77 -0.12 -1.60 -0.73
C PHE A 77 -1.13 -1.34 -1.84
N ARG A 78 -0.79 -0.38 -2.70
CA ARG A 78 -1.68 0.15 -3.71
C ARG A 78 -1.89 -0.84 -4.85
N LEU A 79 -0.82 -1.34 -5.45
CA LEU A 79 -0.91 -2.17 -6.63
C LEU A 79 -1.51 -3.55 -6.30
N GLN A 80 -1.22 -4.15 -5.15
CA GLN A 80 -1.90 -5.39 -4.75
C GLN A 80 -3.40 -5.16 -4.55
N ASN A 81 -3.79 -4.07 -3.87
CA ASN A 81 -5.20 -3.72 -3.72
C ASN A 81 -5.89 -3.53 -5.09
N ASP A 82 -5.29 -2.73 -5.97
CA ASP A 82 -5.85 -2.42 -7.28
C ASP A 82 -5.99 -3.67 -8.16
N ILE A 83 -5.00 -4.57 -8.19
CA ILE A 83 -5.05 -5.81 -8.98
C ILE A 83 -6.15 -6.73 -8.43
N VAL A 84 -6.12 -7.01 -7.13
CA VAL A 84 -6.97 -8.04 -6.52
C VAL A 84 -8.43 -7.57 -6.42
N SER A 85 -8.64 -6.28 -6.17
CA SER A 85 -9.97 -5.70 -6.01
C SER A 85 -10.55 -5.19 -7.34
N HIS A 86 -9.77 -5.17 -8.44
CA HIS A 86 -10.11 -4.54 -9.72
C HIS A 86 -11.55 -4.83 -10.17
N LYS A 87 -11.93 -6.10 -10.27
CA LYS A 87 -13.23 -6.52 -10.79
C LYS A 87 -14.38 -6.05 -9.90
N PHE A 88 -14.23 -6.18 -8.58
CA PHE A 88 -15.22 -5.73 -7.61
C PHE A 88 -15.38 -4.21 -7.65
N GLU A 89 -14.27 -3.48 -7.66
CA GLU A 89 -14.27 -2.02 -7.66
C GLU A 89 -14.82 -1.43 -8.96
N ARG A 90 -14.50 -2.03 -10.10
CA ARG A 90 -15.08 -1.67 -11.40
C ARG A 90 -16.59 -1.86 -11.41
N ASN A 91 -17.11 -2.97 -10.88
CA ASN A 91 -18.54 -3.26 -10.88
C ASN A 91 -19.36 -2.24 -10.06
N ARG A 92 -18.80 -1.71 -8.97
CA ARG A 92 -19.40 -0.62 -8.19
C ARG A 92 -19.11 0.78 -8.74
N LYS A 93 -18.52 0.86 -9.94
CA LYS A 93 -18.12 2.09 -10.63
C LYS A 93 -17.21 2.95 -9.76
N HIS A 94 -16.20 2.37 -9.12
CA HIS A 94 -15.22 3.10 -8.31
C HIS A 94 -14.35 4.04 -9.18
N ALA A 95 -13.48 4.84 -8.56
CA ALA A 95 -12.41 5.52 -9.31
C ALA A 95 -11.51 4.50 -10.03
N ALA A 96 -10.95 4.91 -11.17
CA ALA A 96 -10.11 4.05 -12.01
C ALA A 96 -8.91 3.52 -11.21
N SER A 97 -8.71 2.20 -11.25
CA SER A 97 -7.57 1.49 -10.69
C SER A 97 -6.30 1.65 -11.54
N ALA A 98 -5.12 1.28 -11.01
CA ALA A 98 -3.90 1.21 -11.82
C ALA A 98 -4.05 0.32 -13.07
N VAL A 99 -4.83 -0.77 -12.98
CA VAL A 99 -5.14 -1.66 -14.11
C VAL A 99 -5.84 -0.88 -15.23
N GLU A 100 -6.88 -0.11 -14.89
CA GLU A 100 -7.65 0.68 -15.85
C GLU A 100 -6.83 1.83 -16.44
N CYS A 101 -5.99 2.48 -15.60
CA CYS A 101 -5.11 3.54 -16.07
C CYS A 101 -4.09 2.99 -17.09
N TYR A 102 -3.48 1.83 -16.81
CA TYR A 102 -2.54 1.18 -17.72
C TYR A 102 -3.21 0.77 -19.04
N VAL A 103 -4.33 0.05 -18.98
CA VAL A 103 -5.08 -0.41 -20.15
C VAL A 103 -5.45 0.76 -21.06
N LYS A 104 -5.93 1.86 -20.47
CA LYS A 104 -6.33 3.05 -21.22
C LYS A 104 -5.15 3.76 -21.86
N GLU A 105 -4.05 3.93 -21.14
CA GLU A 105 -2.88 4.68 -21.62
C GLU A 105 -2.11 3.92 -22.71
N HIS A 106 -1.97 2.61 -22.55
CA HIS A 106 -1.17 1.78 -23.45
C HIS A 106 -1.98 1.04 -24.51
N MET A 107 -3.31 1.17 -24.51
CA MET A 107 -4.22 0.39 -25.36
C MET A 107 -3.97 -1.12 -25.24
N ALA A 108 -3.65 -1.57 -24.03
CA ALA A 108 -3.25 -2.93 -23.71
C ALA A 108 -4.41 -3.76 -23.14
N SER A 109 -4.21 -5.07 -23.01
CA SER A 109 -5.12 -5.96 -22.31
C SER A 109 -5.02 -5.84 -20.79
N GLU A 110 -6.06 -6.30 -20.07
CA GLU A 110 -6.01 -6.40 -18.59
C GLU A 110 -4.88 -7.32 -18.12
N ASP A 111 -4.60 -8.40 -18.84
CA ASP A 111 -3.55 -9.37 -18.48
C ASP A 111 -2.15 -8.73 -18.58
N GLU A 112 -1.88 -7.99 -19.66
CA GLU A 112 -0.63 -7.22 -19.81
C GLU A 112 -0.47 -6.17 -18.70
N ALA A 113 -1.57 -5.50 -18.32
CA ALA A 113 -1.57 -4.55 -17.22
C ALA A 113 -1.24 -5.24 -15.89
N VAL A 114 -1.86 -6.38 -15.60
CA VAL A 114 -1.61 -7.14 -14.36
C VAL A 114 -0.16 -7.64 -14.31
N GLU A 115 0.38 -8.17 -15.42
CA GLU A 115 1.78 -8.60 -15.50
C GLU A 115 2.76 -7.44 -15.24
N PHE A 116 2.50 -6.28 -15.85
CA PHE A 116 3.29 -5.07 -15.61
C PHE A 116 3.26 -4.66 -14.13
N LEU A 117 2.07 -4.61 -13.51
CA LEU A 117 1.93 -4.18 -12.12
C LEU A 117 2.58 -5.17 -11.14
N TRP A 118 2.52 -6.48 -11.39
CA TRP A 118 3.25 -7.47 -10.60
C TRP A 118 4.77 -7.34 -10.73
N THR A 119 5.26 -6.93 -11.90
CA THR A 119 6.67 -6.61 -12.10
C THR A 119 7.08 -5.40 -11.25
N GLU A 120 6.24 -4.37 -11.18
CA GLU A 120 6.48 -3.20 -10.31
C GLU A 120 6.46 -3.57 -8.82
N ILE A 121 5.51 -4.41 -8.39
CA ILE A 121 5.47 -4.95 -7.01
C ILE A 121 6.77 -5.71 -6.70
N SER A 122 7.25 -6.53 -7.63
CA SER A 122 8.49 -7.29 -7.46
C SER A 122 9.73 -6.39 -7.32
N LYS A 123 9.78 -5.27 -8.06
CA LYS A 123 10.83 -4.26 -7.89
C LYS A 123 10.73 -3.57 -6.52
N ALA A 124 9.53 -3.21 -6.09
CA ALA A 124 9.31 -2.61 -4.77
C ALA A 124 9.77 -3.54 -3.63
N TRP A 125 9.57 -4.86 -3.74
CA TRP A 125 10.11 -5.80 -2.77
C TRP A 125 11.64 -5.80 -2.70
N LYS A 126 12.33 -5.64 -3.84
CA LYS A 126 13.79 -5.49 -3.87
C LYS A 126 14.24 -4.22 -3.17
N ASP A 127 13.53 -3.11 -3.38
CA ASP A 127 13.81 -1.83 -2.71
C ASP A 127 13.65 -1.93 -1.18
N ILE A 128 12.63 -2.66 -0.70
CA ILE A 128 12.46 -2.96 0.72
C ILE A 128 13.63 -3.81 1.24
N ALA A 129 14.00 -4.86 0.51
CA ALA A 129 15.10 -5.75 0.91
C ALA A 129 16.43 -5.02 1.02
N GLU A 130 16.75 -4.12 0.08
CA GLU A 130 17.92 -3.24 0.13
C GLU A 130 17.87 -2.31 1.34
N ALA A 131 16.71 -1.72 1.63
CA ALA A 131 16.55 -0.79 2.75
C ALA A 131 16.74 -1.47 4.13
N CYS A 132 16.43 -2.76 4.23
CA CYS A 132 16.64 -3.57 5.44
C CYS A 132 18.11 -3.92 5.70
N GLN A 133 19.04 -3.67 4.77
CA GLN A 133 20.47 -3.97 4.95
C GLN A 133 21.22 -2.89 5.77
N LYS A 134 20.53 -2.16 6.67
CA LYS A 134 21.07 -0.96 7.35
C LYS A 134 21.43 -1.19 8.83
N PRO A 135 22.55 -0.65 9.31
CA PRO A 135 23.17 -1.07 10.57
C PRO A 135 22.70 -0.35 11.84
N THR A 136 21.94 0.76 11.77
CA THR A 136 21.56 1.50 12.99
C THR A 136 20.28 0.93 13.63
N PRO A 137 20.21 0.80 14.97
CA PRO A 137 19.02 0.27 15.66
C PRO A 137 17.74 1.05 15.33
N LEU A 138 17.84 2.38 15.21
CA LEU A 138 16.71 3.22 14.80
C LEU A 138 16.19 2.79 13.43
N LEU A 139 17.05 2.68 12.42
CA LEU A 139 16.63 2.29 11.08
C LEU A 139 16.05 0.88 11.05
N VAL A 140 16.59 -0.07 11.83
CA VAL A 140 16.01 -1.42 11.97
C VAL A 140 14.56 -1.32 12.45
N ALA A 141 14.30 -0.57 13.52
CA ALA A 141 12.95 -0.41 14.05
C ALA A 141 11.97 0.24 13.05
N LEU A 142 12.40 1.29 12.33
CA LEU A 142 11.56 1.98 11.35
C LEU A 142 11.28 1.10 10.12
N THR A 143 12.32 0.46 9.59
CA THR A 143 12.23 -0.43 8.42
C THR A 143 11.38 -1.66 8.71
N ASP A 144 11.49 -2.25 9.89
CA ASP A 144 10.65 -3.37 10.31
C ASP A 144 9.14 -3.06 10.26
N ARG A 145 8.75 -1.81 10.59
CA ARG A 145 7.33 -1.43 10.50
C ARG A 145 6.87 -1.41 9.04
N VAL A 146 7.62 -0.76 8.15
CA VAL A 146 7.28 -0.68 6.73
C VAL A 146 7.24 -2.08 6.11
N LEU A 147 8.24 -2.91 6.41
CA LEU A 147 8.33 -4.30 5.93
C LEU A 147 7.12 -5.13 6.38
N ASN A 148 6.78 -5.10 7.67
CA ASN A 148 5.68 -5.90 8.19
C ASN A 148 4.31 -5.41 7.70
N PHE A 149 4.16 -4.10 7.49
CA PHE A 149 2.98 -3.58 6.81
C PHE A 149 2.88 -4.10 5.39
N ALA A 150 3.96 -4.05 4.59
CA ALA A 150 3.94 -4.60 3.23
C ALA A 150 3.61 -6.11 3.21
N ARG A 151 4.17 -6.88 4.15
CA ARG A 151 3.85 -8.32 4.31
C ARG A 151 2.38 -8.53 4.66
N SER A 152 1.80 -7.70 5.52
CA SER A 152 0.39 -7.82 5.89
C SER A 152 -0.54 -7.67 4.68
N ILE A 153 -0.21 -6.78 3.73
CA ILE A 153 -0.98 -6.63 2.49
C ILE A 153 -0.92 -7.90 1.65
N SER A 154 0.24 -8.54 1.54
CA SER A 154 0.35 -9.80 0.80
C SER A 154 -0.47 -10.94 1.44
N VAL A 155 -0.63 -10.94 2.76
CA VAL A 155 -1.53 -11.89 3.44
C VAL A 155 -3.00 -11.53 3.19
N ILE A 156 -3.35 -10.25 3.34
CA ILE A 156 -4.75 -9.79 3.25
C ILE A 156 -5.31 -9.95 1.83
N TYR A 157 -4.46 -9.75 0.82
CA TYR A 157 -4.81 -9.86 -0.60
C TYR A 157 -4.30 -11.16 -1.25
N GLU A 158 -3.93 -12.18 -0.47
CA GLU A 158 -3.35 -13.42 -1.00
C GLU A 158 -4.27 -14.12 -2.02
N LYS A 159 -5.57 -14.15 -1.72
CA LYS A 159 -6.59 -14.85 -2.53
C LYS A 159 -7.54 -13.89 -3.22
N GLU A 160 -8.18 -13.04 -2.41
CA GLU A 160 -9.08 -11.98 -2.85
C GLU A 160 -8.94 -10.80 -1.89
N ASP A 161 -9.77 -9.77 -2.03
CA ASP A 161 -9.81 -8.64 -1.09
C ASP A 161 -10.34 -9.07 0.28
N GLY A 162 -9.42 -9.42 1.19
CA GLY A 162 -9.74 -9.81 2.56
C GLY A 162 -10.24 -8.67 3.45
N TYR A 163 -10.07 -7.40 3.05
CA TYR A 163 -10.69 -6.28 3.78
C TYR A 163 -12.20 -6.23 3.48
N THR A 164 -12.58 -6.39 2.22
CA THR A 164 -14.00 -6.41 1.82
C THR A 164 -14.65 -7.76 2.17
N ASN A 165 -13.96 -8.87 1.93
CA ASN A 165 -14.41 -10.23 2.25
C ASN A 165 -13.68 -10.78 3.49
N SER A 166 -14.07 -10.26 4.67
CA SER A 166 -13.41 -10.58 5.94
C SER A 166 -13.46 -12.06 6.35
N TYR A 167 -14.35 -12.86 5.77
CA TYR A 167 -14.40 -14.31 6.01
C TYR A 167 -13.09 -15.01 5.64
N LEU A 168 -12.36 -14.48 4.65
CA LEU A 168 -11.06 -15.02 4.23
C LEU A 168 -9.99 -14.93 5.32
N LEU A 169 -10.11 -13.96 6.23
CA LEU A 169 -9.17 -13.76 7.33
C LEU A 169 -9.59 -14.45 8.62
N LYS A 170 -10.81 -14.99 8.69
CA LYS A 170 -11.38 -15.54 9.94
C LYS A 170 -10.52 -16.67 10.53
N ALA A 171 -9.99 -17.56 9.69
CA ALA A 171 -9.14 -18.65 10.13
C ALA A 171 -7.81 -18.12 10.72
N HIS A 172 -7.17 -17.16 10.05
CA HIS A 172 -5.95 -16.51 10.54
C HIS A 172 -6.19 -15.78 11.88
N LEU A 173 -7.31 -15.05 11.99
CA LEU A 173 -7.67 -14.33 13.21
C LEU A 173 -7.97 -15.28 14.37
N SER A 174 -8.67 -16.39 14.11
CA SER A 174 -8.97 -17.40 15.12
C SER A 174 -7.67 -18.04 15.63
N SER A 175 -6.80 -18.48 14.71
CA SER A 175 -5.51 -19.07 15.06
C SER A 175 -4.59 -18.12 15.83
N LEU A 176 -4.68 -16.81 15.60
CA LEU A 176 -3.78 -15.83 16.22
C LEU A 176 -4.28 -15.32 17.58
N PHE A 177 -5.60 -15.20 17.75
CA PHE A 177 -6.19 -14.49 18.90
C PHE A 177 -7.19 -15.31 19.72
N VAL A 178 -7.61 -16.48 19.25
CA VAL A 178 -8.64 -17.31 19.90
C VAL A 178 -8.09 -18.67 20.28
N ASP A 179 -7.49 -19.36 19.32
CA ASP A 179 -7.03 -20.74 19.49
C ASP A 179 -5.66 -20.77 20.18
N LEU A 180 -5.60 -21.39 21.35
CA LEU A 180 -4.34 -21.58 22.08
C LEU A 180 -3.50 -22.66 21.39
N ILE A 181 -2.18 -22.45 21.34
CA ILE A 181 -1.24 -23.51 20.93
C ILE A 181 -1.27 -24.59 22.04
N PRO A 182 -1.61 -25.85 21.72
CA PRO A 182 -1.54 -26.93 22.68
C PRO A 182 -0.11 -27.05 23.23
N LEU A 183 0.02 -27.12 24.55
CA LEU A 183 1.29 -27.32 25.25
C LEU A 183 1.71 -28.79 25.24
#